data_AF-A0A8J2R758-F1
#
_entry.id   AF-A0A8J2R758-F1
#
_cell.length_a   1.000
_cell.length_b   1.000
_cell.length_c   1.000
_cell.angle_alpha   90.00
_cell.angle_beta   90.00
_cell.angle_gamma   90.00
#
_symmetry.space_group_name_H-M   'P 1'
#
loop_
_entity.id
_entity.type
_entity.pdbx_description
1 polymer ?
#
loop_
_entity_poly.entity_id
_entity_poly.type
_entity_poly.pdbx_seq_one_letter_code
_entity_poly.pdbx_strand_id
1 'polypeptide(L)'
;MGAVKNYFKGQFQIRKFKLEHESSYDFYESCFQNNRSALPLLIIRGILFLACLGIVLASFILTAQGISARFWPIYLTHWGLVLITVASGFGFAVSAKAYYGGPIDSDFGLPWYIKAYWVSYSTSIPIAIFITVFYWIFLTNDNQEFAVSFALDILIHAVNSVLMLILLFTASHPSNLLHFYFSIVLAVIYVIFNIIYYYAGGTDPMGNPFIYPVLDWRNPGVSAITVVFSAILIIILHIIVTLLTEARDAIASDPSDFYISVWQRTKSPVPLLIWRILLLLTSLAIVITSMTFYGLSEFHIGYWFIYLTHWGLSLMVLSTGFGVAVSAKTYISGPIGADLSLPWYVKAFWVLHNISVPVAFLITLFYWTLLYSANFQEEMGKGLDIAIHGINSLIMFLQLISSAHPTRVVHCTHPFLFALVYVFFNLIYYVAGGKDPLGNPWIYPVVHWGEPAAATIVVVITGIVLIFLHLVTIVLAAIRNAISKRCTRPSEPTDPAELEALRNPPWQSSV
;
A
#
# COMPACT_ATOMS: atom_id res chain seq x y z
N MET A 1 1.66 30.53 4.35
CA MET A 1 0.20 30.63 4.60
C MET A 1 -0.67 30.68 3.35
N GLY A 2 -0.27 31.37 2.26
CA GLY A 2 -1.10 31.49 1.04
C GLY A 2 -1.45 30.18 0.33
N ALA A 3 -0.50 29.25 0.19
CA ALA A 3 -0.73 27.97 -0.48
C ALA A 3 -1.78 27.09 0.23
N VAL A 4 -1.71 26.99 1.56
CA VAL A 4 -2.69 26.25 2.38
C VAL A 4 -4.07 26.87 2.25
N LYS A 5 -4.19 28.19 2.36
CA LYS A 5 -5.47 28.91 2.20
C LYS A 5 -6.09 28.67 0.82
N ASN A 6 -5.29 28.68 -0.24
CA ASN A 6 -5.75 28.42 -1.60
C ASN A 6 -6.21 26.96 -1.79
N TYR A 7 -5.48 26.00 -1.20
CA TYR A 7 -5.88 24.59 -1.20
C TYR A 7 -7.26 24.40 -0.54
N PHE A 8 -7.46 24.90 0.68
CA PHE A 8 -8.76 24.82 1.36
C PHE A 8 -9.87 25.50 0.56
N LYS A 9 -9.63 26.68 -0.03
CA LYS A 9 -10.61 27.34 -0.90
C LYS A 9 -10.98 26.48 -2.13
N GLY A 10 -10.03 25.72 -2.67
CA GLY A 10 -10.27 24.77 -3.76
C GLY A 10 -11.00 23.50 -3.32
N GLN A 11 -10.86 23.09 -2.06
CA GLN A 11 -11.50 21.88 -1.52
C GLN A 11 -12.98 22.06 -1.18
N PHE A 12 -13.41 23.27 -0.81
CA PHE A 12 -14.80 23.56 -0.40
C PHE A 12 -15.54 24.38 -1.46
N GLN A 13 -15.76 23.78 -2.64
CA GLN A 13 -16.46 24.42 -3.76
C GLN A 13 -17.77 23.69 -4.11
N ILE A 14 -18.78 24.44 -4.58
CA ILE A 14 -20.11 23.89 -4.95
C ILE A 14 -19.99 22.77 -5.99
N ARG A 15 -19.06 22.89 -6.96
CA ARG A 15 -18.80 21.84 -7.96
C ARG A 15 -18.43 20.49 -7.33
N LYS A 16 -17.64 20.50 -6.24
CA LYS A 16 -17.25 19.29 -5.52
C LYS A 16 -18.42 18.68 -4.75
N PHE A 17 -19.33 19.52 -4.25
CA PHE A 17 -20.59 19.07 -3.65
C PHE A 17 -21.50 18.38 -4.68
N LYS A 18 -21.57 18.92 -5.91
CA LYS A 18 -22.34 18.36 -7.03
C LYS A 18 -21.70 17.15 -7.73
N LEU A 19 -20.53 16.71 -7.24
CA LEU A 19 -19.72 15.65 -7.85
C LEU A 19 -19.38 15.93 -9.32
N GLU A 20 -19.03 17.19 -9.61
CA GLU A 20 -18.53 17.61 -10.92
C GLU A 20 -17.01 17.39 -10.98
N HIS A 21 -16.54 16.78 -12.08
CA HIS A 21 -15.13 16.53 -12.38
C HIS A 21 -14.95 16.58 -13.90
N GLU A 22 -13.80 17.09 -14.35
CA GLU A 22 -13.57 17.43 -15.76
C GLU A 22 -13.34 16.20 -16.65
N SER A 23 -12.73 15.14 -16.11
CA SER A 23 -12.29 13.98 -16.88
C SER A 23 -12.87 12.68 -16.33
N SER A 24 -13.69 11.98 -17.11
CA SER A 24 -14.14 10.62 -16.78
C SER A 24 -12.99 9.60 -16.75
N TYR A 25 -11.90 9.85 -17.49
CA TYR A 25 -10.73 8.96 -17.57
C TYR A 25 -10.16 8.65 -16.19
N ASP A 26 -10.13 9.62 -15.29
CA ASP A 26 -9.55 9.47 -13.95
C ASP A 26 -10.27 8.39 -13.11
N PHE A 27 -11.49 8.01 -13.51
CA PHE A 27 -12.30 6.99 -12.84
C PHE A 27 -12.09 5.56 -13.34
N TYR A 28 -11.49 5.36 -14.52
CA TYR A 28 -11.19 4.03 -15.06
C TYR A 28 -9.75 3.86 -15.53
N GLU A 29 -8.91 4.87 -15.33
CA GLU A 29 -7.47 4.82 -15.52
C GLU A 29 -6.73 4.84 -14.18
N SER A 30 -5.68 4.02 -14.03
CA SER A 30 -4.84 4.01 -12.84
C SER A 30 -3.76 5.09 -12.87
N CYS A 31 -3.38 5.65 -11.72
CA CYS A 31 -2.29 6.64 -11.65
C CYS A 31 -0.94 6.03 -12.08
N PHE A 32 -0.84 4.69 -12.08
CA PHE A 32 0.33 3.95 -12.50
C PHE A 32 0.35 3.61 -13.99
N GLN A 33 -0.74 3.82 -14.74
CA GLN A 33 -0.81 3.41 -16.14
C GLN A 33 -0.36 4.50 -17.11
N ASN A 34 0.14 4.07 -18.28
CA ASN A 34 0.69 4.95 -19.31
C ASN A 34 -0.02 4.83 -20.66
N ASN A 35 -1.17 4.15 -20.68
CA ASN A 35 -2.01 3.99 -21.84
C ASN A 35 -3.46 4.28 -21.44
N ARG A 36 -4.34 4.40 -22.44
CA ARG A 36 -5.76 4.67 -22.24
C ARG A 36 -6.62 3.41 -22.04
N SER A 37 -5.99 2.26 -21.75
CA SER A 37 -6.70 1.01 -21.55
C SER A 37 -7.32 0.96 -20.15
N ALA A 38 -8.59 0.57 -20.08
CA ALA A 38 -9.28 0.28 -18.82
C ALA A 38 -8.95 -1.11 -18.25
N LEU A 39 -8.26 -1.97 -19.01
CA LEU A 39 -8.00 -3.37 -18.66
C LEU A 39 -7.24 -3.54 -17.33
N PRO A 40 -6.17 -2.77 -17.02
CA PRO A 40 -5.44 -2.95 -15.76
C PRO A 40 -6.32 -2.74 -14.53
N LEU A 41 -7.10 -1.64 -14.51
CA LEU A 41 -8.04 -1.39 -13.42
C LEU A 41 -9.23 -2.33 -13.42
N LEU A 42 -9.67 -2.83 -14.58
CA LEU A 42 -10.72 -3.84 -14.67
C LEU A 42 -10.31 -5.12 -13.92
N ILE A 43 -9.08 -5.61 -14.14
CA ILE A 43 -8.56 -6.81 -13.47
C ILE A 43 -8.42 -6.56 -11.97
N ILE A 44 -7.76 -5.48 -11.57
CA ILE A 44 -7.54 -5.16 -10.15
C ILE A 44 -8.87 -5.02 -9.41
N ARG A 45 -9.81 -4.24 -9.96
CA ARG A 45 -11.12 -4.02 -9.33
C ARG A 45 -12.00 -5.27 -9.37
N GLY A 46 -11.85 -6.13 -10.37
CA GLY A 46 -12.50 -7.44 -10.42
C GLY A 46 -12.05 -8.36 -9.28
N ILE A 47 -10.73 -8.44 -9.04
CA ILE A 47 -10.17 -9.18 -7.90
C ILE A 47 -10.66 -8.60 -6.57
N LEU A 48 -10.60 -7.27 -6.42
CA LEU A 48 -11.09 -6.59 -5.20
C LEU A 48 -12.58 -6.84 -4.95
N PHE A 49 -13.40 -6.78 -6.01
CA PHE A 49 -14.83 -7.03 -5.91
C PHE A 49 -15.13 -8.48 -5.50
N LEU A 50 -14.47 -9.45 -6.12
CA LEU A 50 -14.62 -10.86 -5.75
C LEU A 50 -14.13 -11.14 -4.32
N ALA A 51 -13.05 -10.50 -3.87
CA ALA A 51 -12.58 -10.61 -2.49
C ALA A 51 -13.59 -10.03 -1.50
N CYS A 52 -14.11 -8.82 -1.75
CA CYS A 52 -15.15 -8.21 -0.90
C CYS A 52 -16.42 -9.08 -0.88
N LEU A 53 -16.85 -9.57 -2.04
CA LEU A 53 -18.00 -10.46 -2.17
C LEU A 53 -17.80 -11.78 -1.39
N GLY A 54 -16.62 -12.38 -1.48
CA GLY A 54 -16.26 -13.57 -0.72
C GLY A 54 -16.32 -13.34 0.78
N ILE A 55 -15.77 -12.22 1.26
CA ILE A 55 -15.77 -11.88 2.70
C ILE A 55 -17.19 -11.63 3.21
N VAL A 56 -18.02 -10.86 2.50
CA VAL A 56 -19.40 -10.58 2.95
C VAL A 56 -20.26 -11.85 2.95
N LEU A 57 -20.09 -12.73 1.96
CA LEU A 57 -20.78 -14.03 1.92
C LEU A 57 -20.31 -14.96 3.04
N ALA A 58 -19.00 -15.10 3.23
CA ALA A 58 -18.43 -15.91 4.30
C ALA A 58 -18.89 -15.39 5.68
N SER A 59 -18.88 -14.08 5.88
CA SER A 59 -19.37 -13.44 7.10
C SER A 59 -20.85 -13.78 7.35
N PHE A 60 -21.72 -13.64 6.35
CA PHE A 60 -23.14 -13.95 6.52
C PHE A 60 -23.38 -15.44 6.79
N ILE A 61 -22.78 -16.33 5.99
CA ILE A 61 -22.99 -17.79 6.08
C ILE A 61 -22.50 -18.31 7.43
N LEU A 62 -21.28 -17.94 7.85
CA LEU A 62 -20.71 -18.41 9.10
C LEU A 62 -21.48 -17.88 10.31
N THR A 63 -21.88 -16.61 10.32
CA THR A 63 -22.74 -16.06 11.39
C THR A 63 -24.11 -16.73 11.42
N ALA A 64 -24.70 -17.06 10.26
CA ALA A 64 -25.98 -17.76 10.19
C ALA A 64 -25.91 -19.19 10.74
N GLN A 65 -24.78 -19.88 10.54
CA GLN A 65 -24.57 -21.24 11.04
C GLN A 65 -24.14 -21.29 12.50
N GLY A 66 -23.27 -20.38 12.94
CA GLY A 66 -22.68 -20.40 14.28
C GLY A 66 -23.54 -19.68 15.34
N ILE A 67 -24.31 -18.67 14.95
CA ILE A 67 -25.08 -17.83 15.87
C ILE A 67 -26.54 -17.73 15.42
N SER A 68 -26.84 -16.81 14.50
CA SER A 68 -28.15 -16.63 13.87
C SER A 68 -28.05 -15.50 12.85
N ALA A 69 -28.66 -15.68 11.68
CA ALA A 69 -28.67 -14.66 10.63
C ALA A 69 -29.33 -13.34 11.07
N ARG A 70 -30.21 -13.36 12.09
CA ARG A 70 -30.93 -12.16 12.56
C ARG A 70 -30.02 -11.10 13.16
N PHE A 71 -28.85 -11.48 13.67
CA PHE A 71 -27.91 -10.57 14.32
C PHE A 71 -26.91 -9.96 13.35
N TRP A 72 -26.71 -10.57 12.18
CA TRP A 72 -25.81 -10.03 11.17
C TRP A 72 -26.12 -8.57 10.75
N PRO A 73 -27.37 -8.14 10.50
CA PRO A 73 -27.62 -6.77 10.07
C PRO A 73 -27.45 -5.70 11.16
N ILE A 74 -27.18 -6.06 12.42
CA ILE A 74 -27.14 -5.07 13.51
C ILE A 74 -25.76 -4.43 13.67
N TYR A 75 -24.68 -5.09 13.23
CA TYR A 75 -23.32 -4.61 13.42
C TYR A 75 -22.87 -3.67 12.30
N LEU A 76 -22.23 -2.56 12.67
CA LEU A 76 -21.61 -1.60 11.75
C LEU A 76 -20.55 -2.27 10.88
N THR A 77 -19.82 -3.27 11.40
CA THR A 77 -18.85 -4.06 10.64
C THR A 77 -19.49 -4.65 9.38
N HIS A 78 -20.68 -5.23 9.50
CA HIS A 78 -21.40 -5.85 8.38
C HIS A 78 -21.96 -4.81 7.40
N TRP A 79 -22.42 -3.64 7.88
CA TRP A 79 -22.77 -2.51 7.01
C TRP A 79 -21.54 -2.02 6.22
N GLY A 80 -20.38 -1.97 6.87
CA GLY A 80 -19.10 -1.69 6.23
C GLY A 80 -18.75 -2.71 5.15
N LEU A 81 -18.94 -4.02 5.40
CA LEU A 81 -18.71 -5.07 4.41
C LEU A 81 -19.61 -4.93 3.18
N VAL A 82 -20.90 -4.59 3.37
CA VAL A 82 -21.79 -4.29 2.24
C VAL A 82 -21.28 -3.08 1.47
N LEU A 83 -20.90 -2.01 2.18
CA LEU A 83 -20.42 -0.77 1.56
C LEU A 83 -19.14 -0.97 0.75
N ILE A 84 -18.13 -1.70 1.25
CA ILE A 84 -16.90 -1.98 0.48
C ILE A 84 -17.19 -2.87 -0.73
N THR A 85 -18.16 -3.78 -0.64
CA THR A 85 -18.60 -4.64 -1.76
C THR A 85 -19.30 -3.81 -2.82
N VAL A 86 -20.15 -2.86 -2.42
CA VAL A 86 -20.81 -1.91 -3.33
C VAL A 86 -19.78 -0.99 -4.00
N ALA A 87 -18.84 -0.43 -3.24
CA ALA A 87 -17.81 0.46 -3.77
C ALA A 87 -16.89 -0.25 -4.79
N SER A 88 -16.42 -1.45 -4.46
CA SER A 88 -15.61 -2.27 -5.38
C SER A 88 -16.43 -2.74 -6.60
N GLY A 89 -17.70 -3.09 -6.42
CA GLY A 89 -18.60 -3.47 -7.52
C GLY A 89 -18.89 -2.33 -8.49
N PHE A 90 -19.17 -1.12 -7.99
CA PHE A 90 -19.30 0.06 -8.84
C PHE A 90 -17.99 0.41 -9.55
N GLY A 91 -16.84 0.31 -8.85
CA GLY A 91 -15.53 0.51 -9.47
C GLY A 91 -15.27 -0.48 -10.60
N PHE A 92 -15.57 -1.75 -10.39
CA PHE A 92 -15.49 -2.79 -11.41
C PHE A 92 -16.41 -2.49 -12.60
N ALA A 93 -17.67 -2.10 -12.34
CA ALA A 93 -18.63 -1.73 -13.38
C ALA A 93 -18.17 -0.52 -14.21
N VAL A 94 -17.57 0.50 -13.59
CA VAL A 94 -16.99 1.66 -14.28
C VAL A 94 -15.85 1.21 -15.22
N SER A 95 -14.93 0.38 -14.73
CA SER A 95 -13.84 -0.15 -15.56
C SER A 95 -14.34 -1.09 -16.67
N ALA A 96 -15.36 -1.91 -16.39
CA ALA A 96 -15.95 -2.81 -17.37
C ALA A 96 -16.66 -2.04 -18.47
N LYS A 97 -17.42 -0.99 -18.12
CA LYS A 97 -18.07 -0.12 -19.09
C LYS A 97 -17.05 0.58 -19.99
N ALA A 98 -15.96 1.09 -19.42
CA ALA A 98 -14.89 1.71 -20.20
C ALA A 98 -14.17 0.71 -21.11
N TYR A 99 -13.96 -0.53 -20.65
CA TYR A 99 -13.28 -1.58 -21.43
C TYR A 99 -14.12 -2.10 -22.59
N TYR A 100 -15.39 -2.44 -22.35
CA TYR A 100 -16.28 -3.01 -23.37
C TYR A 100 -16.99 -1.96 -24.23
N GLY A 101 -17.26 -0.78 -23.68
CA GLY A 101 -18.00 0.30 -24.33
C GLY A 101 -17.13 1.42 -24.90
N GLY A 102 -15.81 1.40 -24.64
CA GLY A 102 -14.90 2.48 -24.99
C GLY A 102 -14.92 3.64 -23.98
N PRO A 103 -14.24 4.76 -24.29
CA PRO A 103 -14.15 5.91 -23.39
C PRO A 103 -15.52 6.41 -22.93
N ILE A 104 -15.63 6.73 -21.64
CA ILE A 104 -16.89 7.20 -21.07
C ILE A 104 -17.01 8.71 -21.35
N ASP A 105 -18.04 9.10 -22.08
CA ASP A 105 -18.33 10.52 -22.31
C ASP A 105 -18.70 11.27 -21.00
N SER A 106 -18.15 12.47 -20.83
CA SER A 106 -18.43 13.40 -19.74
C SER A 106 -18.73 14.82 -20.20
N ASP A 107 -19.09 15.03 -21.47
CA ASP A 107 -19.40 16.35 -22.07
C ASP A 107 -20.55 17.07 -21.34
N PHE A 108 -21.51 16.29 -20.80
CA PHE A 108 -22.62 16.79 -20.00
C PHE A 108 -22.47 16.50 -18.50
N GLY A 109 -21.24 16.24 -18.05
CA GLY A 109 -20.88 15.88 -16.68
C GLY A 109 -20.82 14.38 -16.44
N LEU A 110 -20.31 14.00 -15.26
CA LEU A 110 -20.12 12.59 -14.91
C LEU A 110 -21.45 11.81 -14.91
N PRO A 111 -21.50 10.63 -15.56
CA PRO A 111 -22.64 9.74 -15.47
C PRO A 111 -22.97 9.30 -14.04
N TRP A 112 -24.24 8.98 -13.79
CA TRP A 112 -24.74 8.65 -12.44
C TRP A 112 -23.98 7.51 -11.76
N TYR A 113 -23.56 6.49 -12.50
CA TYR A 113 -22.85 5.33 -11.94
C TYR A 113 -21.40 5.66 -11.57
N ILE A 114 -20.76 6.66 -12.22
CA ILE A 114 -19.47 7.19 -11.78
C ILE A 114 -19.65 7.97 -10.48
N LYS A 115 -20.71 8.78 -10.38
CA LYS A 115 -21.04 9.50 -9.15
C LYS A 115 -21.35 8.55 -8.00
N ALA A 116 -22.12 7.48 -8.25
CA ALA A 116 -22.40 6.43 -7.28
C ALA A 116 -21.12 5.71 -6.84
N TYR A 117 -20.24 5.35 -7.78
CA TYR A 117 -18.91 4.84 -7.46
C TYR A 117 -18.14 5.81 -6.56
N TRP A 118 -18.09 7.10 -6.92
CA TRP A 118 -17.31 8.07 -6.18
C TRP A 118 -17.81 8.29 -4.76
N VAL A 119 -19.14 8.39 -4.57
CA VAL A 119 -19.75 8.49 -3.24
C VAL A 119 -19.45 7.24 -2.42
N SER A 120 -19.66 6.05 -2.99
CA SER A 120 -19.40 4.79 -2.28
C SER A 120 -17.91 4.63 -1.92
N TYR A 121 -16.98 4.96 -2.82
CA TYR A 121 -15.54 5.00 -2.58
C TYR A 121 -15.17 5.98 -1.46
N SER A 122 -15.66 7.22 -1.52
CA SER A 122 -15.37 8.25 -0.52
C SER A 122 -15.93 7.91 0.86
N THR A 123 -16.98 7.08 0.91
CA THR A 123 -17.58 6.61 2.17
C THR A 123 -16.86 5.36 2.67
N SER A 124 -16.56 4.40 1.79
CA SER A 124 -16.09 3.06 2.15
C SER A 124 -14.70 3.05 2.76
N ILE A 125 -13.78 3.88 2.25
CA ILE A 125 -12.38 3.87 2.71
C ILE A 125 -12.27 4.37 4.16
N PRO A 126 -12.79 5.56 4.54
CA PRO A 126 -12.72 5.99 5.92
C PRO A 126 -13.48 5.07 6.88
N ILE A 127 -14.60 4.48 6.44
CA ILE A 127 -15.40 3.57 7.27
C ILE A 127 -14.69 2.24 7.50
N ALA A 128 -14.04 1.67 6.49
CA ALA A 128 -13.23 0.46 6.67
C ALA A 128 -12.11 0.69 7.68
N ILE A 129 -11.34 1.78 7.52
CA ILE A 129 -10.26 2.14 8.43
C ILE A 129 -10.80 2.42 9.84
N PHE A 130 -11.96 3.08 9.95
CA PHE A 130 -12.62 3.30 11.23
C PHE A 130 -12.99 1.99 11.91
N ILE A 131 -13.60 1.03 11.19
CA ILE A 131 -13.95 -0.29 11.74
C ILE A 131 -12.68 -0.99 12.27
N THR A 132 -11.59 -0.98 11.50
CA THR A 132 -10.32 -1.57 11.95
C THR A 132 -9.81 -0.90 13.23
N VAL A 133 -9.66 0.42 13.22
CA VAL A 133 -9.10 1.17 14.36
C VAL A 133 -9.99 1.03 15.59
N PHE A 134 -11.30 1.18 15.43
CA PHE A 134 -12.25 1.13 16.53
C PHE A 134 -12.32 -0.26 17.15
N TYR A 135 -12.34 -1.31 16.33
CA TYR A 135 -12.36 -2.70 16.79
C TYR A 135 -11.14 -3.01 17.66
N TRP A 136 -9.93 -2.76 17.15
CA TRP A 136 -8.68 -3.11 17.87
C TRP A 136 -8.40 -2.23 19.09
N ILE A 137 -8.96 -1.02 19.17
CA ILE A 137 -8.82 -0.18 20.36
C ILE A 137 -9.84 -0.54 21.43
N PHE A 138 -11.09 -0.82 21.05
CA PHE A 138 -12.20 -0.84 22.00
C PHE A 138 -12.90 -2.19 22.16
N LEU A 139 -12.77 -3.14 21.22
CA LEU A 139 -13.61 -4.34 21.19
C LEU A 139 -12.85 -5.66 21.31
N THR A 140 -11.54 -5.69 21.09
CA THR A 140 -10.77 -6.96 21.06
C THR A 140 -10.47 -7.57 22.42
N ASN A 141 -10.54 -6.78 23.50
CA ASN A 141 -10.21 -7.23 24.85
C ASN A 141 -11.45 -7.64 25.67
N ASP A 142 -12.66 -7.51 25.12
CA ASP A 142 -13.90 -7.60 25.89
C ASP A 142 -14.40 -9.05 26.14
N ASN A 143 -13.59 -10.08 25.90
CA ASN A 143 -13.93 -11.52 26.05
C ASN A 143 -15.21 -11.97 25.31
N GLN A 144 -15.82 -11.10 24.51
CA GLN A 144 -16.94 -11.38 23.63
C GLN A 144 -16.36 -11.63 22.23
N GLU A 145 -16.20 -12.90 21.87
CA GLU A 145 -15.82 -13.27 20.51
C GLU A 145 -16.98 -12.92 19.57
N PHE A 146 -16.90 -11.75 18.93
CA PHE A 146 -17.94 -11.27 17.99
C PHE A 146 -17.92 -12.02 16.65
N ALA A 147 -16.83 -12.72 16.33
CA ALA A 147 -16.65 -13.49 15.11
C ALA A 147 -16.62 -15.00 15.41
N VAL A 148 -17.18 -15.78 14.47
CA VAL A 148 -17.31 -17.24 14.58
C VAL A 148 -15.97 -17.98 14.49
N SER A 149 -14.94 -17.33 13.94
CA SER A 149 -13.57 -17.85 13.91
C SER A 149 -12.57 -16.70 13.86
N PHE A 150 -11.36 -16.95 14.36
CA PHE A 150 -10.25 -16.00 14.29
C PHE A 150 -9.97 -15.51 12.86
N ALA A 151 -9.99 -16.43 11.87
CA ALA A 151 -9.80 -16.07 10.48
C ALA A 151 -10.89 -15.11 9.97
N LEU A 152 -12.15 -15.36 10.31
CA LEU A 152 -13.24 -14.46 9.95
C LEU A 152 -13.09 -13.11 10.63
N ASP A 153 -12.66 -13.08 11.88
CA ASP A 153 -12.44 -11.84 12.64
C ASP A 153 -11.45 -10.91 11.94
N ILE A 154 -10.29 -11.46 11.55
CA ILE A 154 -9.28 -10.72 10.78
C ILE A 154 -9.86 -10.25 9.44
N LEU A 155 -10.59 -11.11 8.71
CA LEU A 155 -11.21 -10.75 7.42
C LEU A 155 -12.17 -9.56 7.53
N ILE A 156 -13.04 -9.56 8.54
CA ILE A 156 -14.09 -8.54 8.66
C ILE A 156 -13.61 -7.25 9.33
N HIS A 157 -12.57 -7.30 10.17
CA HIS A 157 -12.08 -6.13 10.91
C HIS A 157 -10.77 -5.54 10.38
N ALA A 158 -9.87 -6.31 9.78
CA ALA A 158 -8.58 -5.81 9.28
C ALA A 158 -8.47 -5.82 7.75
N VAL A 159 -8.87 -6.92 7.10
CA VAL A 159 -8.69 -7.10 5.64
C VAL A 159 -9.56 -6.14 4.85
N ASN A 160 -10.73 -5.77 5.37
CA ASN A 160 -11.60 -4.74 4.80
C ASN A 160 -10.84 -3.44 4.44
N SER A 161 -9.99 -2.95 5.34
CA SER A 161 -9.19 -1.73 5.18
C SER A 161 -8.08 -1.91 4.17
N VAL A 162 -7.44 -3.09 4.15
CA VAL A 162 -6.39 -3.40 3.17
C VAL A 162 -6.98 -3.36 1.75
N LEU A 163 -8.12 -3.99 1.53
CA LEU A 163 -8.79 -3.97 0.22
C LEU A 163 -9.15 -2.55 -0.22
N MET A 164 -9.61 -1.72 0.71
CA MET A 164 -9.93 -0.31 0.45
C MET A 164 -8.70 0.56 0.20
N LEU A 165 -7.57 0.27 0.84
CA LEU A 165 -6.30 0.93 0.56
C LEU A 165 -5.76 0.57 -0.84
N ILE A 166 -5.86 -0.68 -1.27
CA ILE A 166 -5.49 -1.08 -2.64
C ILE A 166 -6.36 -0.33 -3.66
N LEU A 167 -7.66 -0.20 -3.41
CA LEU A 167 -8.56 0.58 -4.24
C LEU A 167 -8.13 2.06 -4.32
N LEU A 168 -7.71 2.66 -3.21
CA LEU A 168 -7.21 4.03 -3.15
C LEU A 168 -5.93 4.24 -3.94
N PHE A 169 -4.94 3.38 -3.71
CA PHE A 169 -3.61 3.54 -4.31
C PHE A 169 -3.63 3.31 -5.81
N THR A 170 -4.56 2.49 -6.31
CA THR A 170 -4.67 2.21 -7.75
C THR A 170 -5.54 3.22 -8.50
N ALA A 171 -6.37 4.01 -7.82
CA ALA A 171 -7.21 5.02 -8.44
C ALA A 171 -6.41 6.24 -8.98
N SER A 172 -6.98 6.99 -9.93
CA SER A 172 -6.47 8.31 -10.35
C SER A 172 -7.40 9.46 -9.94
N HIS A 173 -8.69 9.18 -9.77
CA HIS A 173 -9.65 10.22 -9.40
C HIS A 173 -9.32 10.81 -8.02
N PRO A 174 -9.73 12.07 -7.78
CA PRO A 174 -9.42 12.76 -6.54
C PRO A 174 -10.26 12.25 -5.35
N SER A 175 -9.70 12.44 -4.16
CA SER A 175 -10.41 12.36 -2.87
C SER A 175 -10.52 13.79 -2.32
N ASN A 176 -11.72 14.36 -2.28
CA ASN A 176 -11.89 15.75 -1.84
C ASN A 176 -12.10 15.82 -0.33
N LEU A 177 -11.50 16.82 0.35
CA LEU A 177 -11.75 17.04 1.78
C LEU A 177 -13.24 17.24 2.06
N LEU A 178 -13.96 17.96 1.18
CA LEU A 178 -15.40 18.20 1.32
C LEU A 178 -16.22 16.91 1.45
N HIS A 179 -15.79 15.80 0.84
CA HIS A 179 -16.56 14.55 0.81
C HIS A 179 -16.62 13.80 2.15
N PHE A 180 -16.00 14.33 3.22
CA PHE A 180 -16.07 13.75 4.56
C PHE A 180 -17.51 13.55 5.06
N TYR A 181 -18.45 14.39 4.60
CA TYR A 181 -19.84 14.33 5.06
C TYR A 181 -20.54 13.04 4.63
N PHE A 182 -20.09 12.34 3.57
CA PHE A 182 -20.70 11.08 3.17
C PHE A 182 -20.54 10.01 4.25
N SER A 183 -19.35 9.87 4.83
CA SER A 183 -19.09 8.97 5.96
C SER A 183 -19.86 9.38 7.22
N ILE A 184 -20.01 10.69 7.47
CA ILE A 184 -20.79 11.19 8.60
C ILE A 184 -22.29 10.91 8.43
N VAL A 185 -22.84 11.06 7.23
CA VAL A 185 -24.24 10.70 6.94
C VAL A 185 -24.48 9.22 7.23
N LEU A 186 -23.60 8.32 6.78
CA LEU A 186 -23.71 6.90 7.10
C LEU A 186 -23.64 6.64 8.61
N ALA A 187 -22.70 7.27 9.32
CA ALA A 187 -22.57 7.13 10.76
C ALA A 187 -23.83 7.60 11.50
N VAL A 188 -24.42 8.73 11.09
CA VAL A 188 -25.69 9.24 11.65
C VAL A 188 -26.82 8.25 11.41
N ILE A 189 -26.94 7.69 10.20
CA ILE A 189 -27.95 6.66 9.90
C ILE A 189 -27.77 5.45 10.82
N TYR A 190 -26.53 4.98 11.03
CA TYR A 190 -26.25 3.86 11.91
C TYR A 190 -26.60 4.18 13.37
N VAL A 191 -26.30 5.38 13.86
CA VAL A 191 -26.68 5.81 15.22
C VAL A 191 -28.20 5.87 15.39
N ILE A 192 -28.93 6.39 14.40
CA ILE A 192 -30.40 6.39 14.41
C ILE A 192 -30.92 4.96 14.49
N PHE A 193 -30.39 4.06 13.65
CA PHE A 193 -30.72 2.64 13.71
C PHE A 193 -30.44 2.03 15.09
N ASN A 194 -29.27 2.30 15.67
CA ASN A 194 -28.83 1.76 16.95
C ASN A 194 -29.74 2.19 18.10
N ILE A 195 -30.17 3.46 18.11
CA ILE A 195 -31.14 4.00 19.08
C ILE A 195 -32.51 3.35 18.92
N ILE A 196 -33.02 3.26 17.67
CA ILE A 196 -34.31 2.61 17.39
C ILE A 196 -34.27 1.14 17.81
N TYR A 197 -33.19 0.43 17.49
CA TYR A 197 -32.99 -0.98 17.84
C TYR A 197 -33.05 -1.19 19.36
N TYR A 198 -32.39 -0.34 20.14
CA TYR A 198 -32.44 -0.37 21.60
C TYR A 198 -33.86 -0.15 22.14
N TYR A 199 -34.55 0.92 21.71
CA TYR A 199 -35.90 1.21 22.19
C TYR A 199 -36.96 0.20 21.72
N ALA A 200 -36.69 -0.54 20.64
CA ALA A 200 -37.51 -1.67 20.19
C ALA A 200 -37.27 -2.97 20.99
N GLY A 201 -36.39 -2.95 22.00
CA GLY A 201 -36.05 -4.12 22.81
C GLY A 201 -35.04 -5.07 22.16
N GLY A 202 -34.25 -4.57 21.20
CA GLY A 202 -33.21 -5.36 20.54
C GLY A 202 -32.07 -5.75 21.48
N THR A 203 -31.49 -6.93 21.24
CA THR A 203 -30.37 -7.47 22.02
C THR A 203 -29.20 -7.90 21.12
N ASP A 204 -28.03 -8.10 21.70
CA ASP A 204 -26.94 -8.85 21.05
C ASP A 204 -27.24 -10.38 21.07
N PRO A 205 -26.34 -11.22 20.51
CA PRO A 205 -26.45 -12.68 20.58
C PRO A 205 -26.51 -13.28 21.99
N MET A 206 -25.95 -12.59 22.98
CA MET A 206 -25.88 -13.04 24.38
C MET A 206 -27.11 -12.58 25.20
N GLY A 207 -28.01 -11.80 24.60
CA GLY A 207 -29.19 -11.25 25.27
C GLY A 207 -28.94 -9.94 26.00
N ASN A 208 -27.78 -9.30 25.82
CA ASN A 208 -27.50 -7.99 26.39
C ASN A 208 -28.32 -6.92 25.65
N PRO A 209 -28.84 -5.89 26.35
CA PRO A 209 -29.69 -4.85 25.77
C PRO A 209 -28.87 -3.75 25.07
N PHE A 210 -27.86 -4.13 24.29
CA PHE A 210 -27.03 -3.25 23.47
C PHE A 210 -26.42 -4.05 22.31
N ILE A 211 -25.97 -3.39 21.24
CA ILE A 211 -25.19 -4.03 20.16
C ILE A 211 -23.70 -4.04 20.51
N TYR A 212 -23.21 -2.90 21.00
CA TYR A 212 -21.84 -2.72 21.46
C TYR A 212 -21.88 -2.22 22.91
N PRO A 213 -21.05 -2.75 23.82
CA PRO A 213 -21.01 -2.28 25.20
C PRO A 213 -20.77 -0.76 25.34
N VAL A 214 -19.94 -0.20 24.46
CA VAL A 214 -19.63 1.24 24.39
C VAL A 214 -20.79 2.12 23.86
N LEU A 215 -21.86 1.51 23.36
CA LEU A 215 -23.10 2.14 22.92
C LEU A 215 -24.32 1.56 23.68
N ASP A 216 -24.15 1.33 24.98
CA ASP A 216 -25.25 1.00 25.88
C ASP A 216 -26.07 2.24 26.25
N TRP A 217 -27.25 2.37 25.65
CA TRP A 217 -28.15 3.52 25.84
C TRP A 217 -28.82 3.59 27.22
N ARG A 218 -28.63 2.58 28.08
CA ARG A 218 -28.92 2.72 29.52
C ARG A 218 -27.98 3.73 30.19
N ASN A 219 -26.78 3.92 29.62
CA ASN A 219 -25.82 4.96 29.99
C ASN A 219 -25.65 5.95 28.82
N PRO A 220 -26.63 6.84 28.59
CA PRO A 220 -26.65 7.72 27.42
C PRO A 220 -25.47 8.71 27.39
N GLY A 221 -24.89 9.03 28.55
CA GLY A 221 -23.71 9.90 28.63
C GLY A 221 -22.49 9.27 27.95
N VAL A 222 -22.15 8.03 28.31
CA VAL A 222 -21.03 7.30 27.69
C VAL A 222 -21.31 7.05 26.21
N SER A 223 -22.52 6.60 25.86
CA SER A 223 -22.91 6.37 24.47
C SER A 223 -22.79 7.64 23.61
N ALA A 224 -23.23 8.80 24.11
CA ALA A 224 -23.10 10.07 23.41
C ALA A 224 -21.63 10.48 23.21
N ILE A 225 -20.78 10.29 24.23
CA ILE A 225 -19.33 10.54 24.13
C ILE A 225 -18.72 9.64 23.05
N THR A 226 -19.05 8.34 23.04
CA THR A 226 -18.57 7.39 22.03
C THR A 226 -18.98 7.85 20.63
N VAL A 227 -20.24 8.26 20.42
CA VAL A 227 -20.74 8.76 19.12
C VAL A 227 -19.96 9.99 18.66
N VAL A 228 -19.75 10.98 19.52
CA VAL A 228 -19.00 12.20 19.19
C VAL A 228 -17.53 11.87 18.88
N PHE A 229 -16.90 11.02 19.69
CA PHE A 229 -15.53 10.55 19.44
C PHE A 229 -15.41 9.83 18.09
N SER A 230 -16.33 8.92 17.79
CA SER A 230 -16.36 8.20 16.50
C SER A 230 -16.53 9.15 15.31
N ALA A 231 -17.39 10.17 15.43
CA ALA A 231 -17.55 11.18 14.38
C ALA A 231 -16.26 11.98 14.14
N ILE A 232 -15.57 12.41 15.20
CA ILE A 232 -14.27 13.09 15.10
C ILE A 232 -13.24 12.17 14.46
N LEU A 233 -13.15 10.91 14.89
CA LEU A 233 -12.23 9.93 14.35
C LEU A 233 -12.47 9.70 12.84
N ILE A 234 -13.72 9.56 12.39
CA ILE A 234 -14.08 9.43 10.98
C ILE A 234 -13.60 10.64 10.16
N ILE A 235 -13.75 11.86 10.68
CA ILE A 235 -13.26 13.08 10.00
C ILE A 235 -11.73 13.06 9.89
N ILE A 236 -11.02 12.70 10.96
CA ILE A 236 -9.56 12.59 10.95
C ILE A 236 -9.10 11.54 9.92
N LEU A 237 -9.75 10.38 9.90
CA LEU A 237 -9.46 9.32 8.95
C LEU A 237 -9.72 9.76 7.50
N HIS A 238 -10.78 10.52 7.23
CA HIS A 238 -11.03 11.10 5.90
C HIS A 238 -9.95 12.10 5.48
N ILE A 239 -9.46 12.91 6.41
CA ILE A 239 -8.33 13.82 6.15
C ILE A 239 -7.09 13.01 5.80
N ILE A 240 -6.79 11.93 6.55
CA ILE A 240 -5.65 11.03 6.25
C ILE A 240 -5.80 10.41 4.86
N VAL A 241 -6.99 9.91 4.50
CA VAL A 241 -7.30 9.37 3.17
C VAL A 241 -7.06 10.40 2.06
N THR A 242 -7.48 11.64 2.29
CA THR A 242 -7.26 12.73 1.33
C THR A 242 -5.76 13.03 1.21
N LEU A 243 -5.03 13.10 2.33
CA LEU A 243 -3.58 13.29 2.31
C LEU A 243 -2.85 12.15 1.59
N LEU A 244 -3.27 10.89 1.78
CA LEU A 244 -2.73 9.73 1.05
C LEU A 244 -2.99 9.83 -0.46
N THR A 245 -4.12 10.42 -0.87
CA THR A 245 -4.45 10.65 -2.29
C THR A 245 -3.57 11.74 -2.90
N GLU A 246 -3.45 12.89 -2.24
CA GLU A 246 -2.54 13.97 -2.68
C GLU A 246 -1.09 13.50 -2.74
N ALA A 247 -0.71 12.65 -1.78
CA ALA A 247 0.58 12.02 -1.72
C ALA A 247 0.79 11.09 -2.94
N ARG A 248 -0.18 10.22 -3.26
CA ARG A 248 -0.18 9.34 -4.44
C ARG A 248 0.01 10.13 -5.75
N ASP A 249 -0.61 11.30 -5.86
CA ASP A 249 -0.58 12.11 -7.08
C ASP A 249 0.69 12.98 -7.19
N ALA A 250 1.35 13.27 -6.07
CA ALA A 250 2.59 14.03 -6.01
C ALA A 250 3.83 13.24 -6.46
N ILE A 251 3.70 12.23 -7.34
CA ILE A 251 4.76 11.30 -7.80
C ILE A 251 5.50 11.79 -9.08
N ALA A 252 5.29 13.03 -9.54
CA ALA A 252 6.05 13.57 -10.70
C ALA A 252 7.54 13.79 -10.37
N SER A 253 8.47 13.23 -11.15
CA SER A 253 9.93 13.44 -11.08
C SER A 253 10.53 13.60 -12.47
N ASP A 254 11.69 14.24 -12.57
CA ASP A 254 12.41 14.40 -13.83
C ASP A 254 12.88 13.01 -14.32
N PRO A 255 12.56 12.58 -15.55
CA PRO A 255 12.98 11.28 -16.06
C PRO A 255 14.49 11.05 -16.03
N SER A 256 15.29 12.12 -16.09
CA SER A 256 16.76 12.04 -16.02
C SER A 256 17.28 11.52 -14.68
N ASP A 257 16.53 11.74 -13.60
CA ASP A 257 16.89 11.29 -12.24
C ASP A 257 16.97 9.75 -12.12
N PHE A 258 16.41 9.01 -13.08
CA PHE A 258 16.34 7.55 -13.04
C PHE A 258 17.49 6.83 -13.74
N TYR A 259 18.22 7.50 -14.62
CA TYR A 259 19.33 6.92 -15.38
C TYR A 259 20.66 7.65 -15.24
N ILE A 260 20.69 8.79 -14.53
CA ILE A 260 21.91 9.52 -14.16
C ILE A 260 22.10 9.45 -12.65
N SER A 261 23.34 9.18 -12.22
CA SER A 261 23.70 9.21 -10.80
C SER A 261 23.87 10.65 -10.33
N VAL A 262 23.51 10.89 -9.07
CA VAL A 262 23.75 12.17 -8.38
C VAL A 262 25.24 12.54 -8.31
N TRP A 263 26.16 11.58 -8.53
CA TRP A 263 27.61 11.80 -8.53
C TRP A 263 28.20 12.07 -9.91
N GLN A 264 27.41 11.90 -10.97
CA GLN A 264 27.89 12.04 -12.34
C GLN A 264 27.82 13.49 -12.81
N ARG A 265 28.89 13.94 -13.48
CA ARG A 265 28.93 15.23 -14.17
C ARG A 265 28.63 15.11 -15.67
N THR A 266 28.57 13.88 -16.19
CA THR A 266 28.31 13.60 -17.60
C THR A 266 26.83 13.31 -17.81
N LYS A 267 26.34 13.57 -19.02
CA LYS A 267 24.99 13.20 -19.44
C LYS A 267 24.85 11.74 -19.89
N SER A 268 25.95 10.97 -19.83
CA SER A 268 25.98 9.58 -20.28
C SER A 268 25.41 8.64 -19.20
N PRO A 269 24.51 7.71 -19.55
CA PRO A 269 24.00 6.70 -18.61
C PRO A 269 25.01 5.59 -18.30
N VAL A 270 26.14 5.52 -19.02
CA VAL A 270 27.09 4.38 -18.97
C VAL A 270 27.70 4.14 -17.59
N PRO A 271 28.21 5.15 -16.85
CA PRO A 271 28.80 4.90 -15.53
C PRO A 271 27.82 4.27 -14.53
N LEU A 272 26.58 4.79 -14.44
CA LEU A 272 25.56 4.22 -13.58
C LEU A 272 25.08 2.86 -14.09
N LEU A 273 25.03 2.63 -15.41
CA LEU A 273 24.71 1.32 -15.99
C LEU A 273 25.71 0.26 -15.52
N ILE A 274 27.02 0.50 -15.64
CA ILE A 274 28.07 -0.43 -15.19
C ILE A 274 27.91 -0.71 -13.71
N TRP A 275 27.72 0.34 -12.90
CA TRP A 275 27.52 0.19 -11.46
C TRP A 275 26.30 -0.67 -11.13
N ARG A 276 25.16 -0.44 -11.78
CA ARG A 276 23.93 -1.23 -11.58
C ARG A 276 24.09 -2.68 -12.04
N ILE A 277 24.86 -2.95 -13.09
CA ILE A 277 25.18 -4.32 -13.53
C ILE A 277 25.96 -5.05 -12.43
N LEU A 278 26.94 -4.41 -11.79
CA LEU A 278 27.66 -5.02 -10.67
C LEU A 278 26.72 -5.36 -9.51
N LEU A 279 25.83 -4.43 -9.12
CA LEU A 279 24.84 -4.68 -8.06
C LEU A 279 23.88 -5.83 -8.42
N LEU A 280 23.43 -5.91 -9.67
CA LEU A 280 22.58 -7.00 -10.15
C LEU A 280 23.30 -8.35 -10.12
N LEU A 281 24.54 -8.41 -10.61
CA LEU A 281 25.33 -9.65 -10.62
C LEU A 281 25.59 -10.16 -9.20
N THR A 282 25.91 -9.27 -8.25
CA THR A 282 26.05 -9.65 -6.85
C THR A 282 24.71 -10.14 -6.26
N SER A 283 23.60 -9.45 -6.57
CA SER A 283 22.26 -9.85 -6.10
C SER A 283 21.86 -11.24 -6.62
N LEU A 284 22.10 -11.50 -7.91
CA LEU A 284 21.86 -12.79 -8.54
C LEU A 284 22.73 -13.89 -7.93
N ALA A 285 24.01 -13.61 -7.70
CA ALA A 285 24.92 -14.57 -7.06
C ALA A 285 24.39 -14.99 -5.68
N ILE A 286 23.96 -14.05 -4.84
CA ILE A 286 23.41 -14.34 -3.51
C ILE A 286 22.15 -15.22 -3.61
N VAL A 287 21.18 -14.85 -4.45
CA VAL A 287 19.93 -15.61 -4.60
C VAL A 287 20.16 -17.00 -5.17
N ILE A 288 20.98 -17.12 -6.21
CA ILE A 288 21.31 -18.41 -6.83
C ILE A 288 22.02 -19.31 -5.82
N THR A 289 22.97 -18.77 -5.05
CA THR A 289 23.65 -19.53 -4.00
C THR A 289 22.66 -19.99 -2.92
N SER A 290 21.81 -19.10 -2.39
CA SER A 290 20.78 -19.46 -1.38
C SER A 290 19.83 -20.55 -1.88
N MET A 291 19.25 -20.39 -3.09
CA MET A 291 18.39 -21.41 -3.68
C MET A 291 19.11 -22.74 -3.93
N THR A 292 20.39 -22.70 -4.34
CA THR A 292 21.19 -23.92 -4.55
C THR A 292 21.43 -24.65 -3.23
N PHE A 293 21.73 -23.93 -2.14
CA PHE A 293 21.88 -24.53 -0.82
C PHE A 293 20.59 -25.21 -0.35
N TYR A 294 19.44 -24.55 -0.49
CA TYR A 294 18.14 -25.18 -0.21
C TYR A 294 17.87 -26.40 -1.09
N GLY A 295 18.13 -26.31 -2.39
CA GLY A 295 17.92 -27.42 -3.33
C GLY A 295 18.85 -28.63 -3.13
N LEU A 296 20.01 -28.42 -2.51
CA LEU A 296 20.97 -29.48 -2.16
C LEU A 296 20.82 -29.96 -0.71
N SER A 297 20.03 -29.27 0.12
CA SER A 297 19.77 -29.66 1.51
C SER A 297 18.74 -30.79 1.60
N GLU A 298 18.58 -31.35 2.80
CA GLU A 298 17.51 -32.32 3.09
C GLU A 298 16.12 -31.67 3.12
N PHE A 299 16.06 -30.33 3.15
CA PHE A 299 14.81 -29.58 3.18
C PHE A 299 14.27 -29.35 1.77
N HIS A 300 12.95 -29.44 1.63
CA HIS A 300 12.27 -29.16 0.37
C HIS A 300 12.48 -27.70 -0.04
N ILE A 301 12.88 -27.44 -1.29
CA ILE A 301 13.12 -26.09 -1.84
C ILE A 301 11.94 -25.13 -1.67
N GLY A 302 10.71 -25.68 -1.53
CA GLY A 302 9.51 -24.92 -1.21
C GLY A 302 9.62 -24.04 0.04
N TYR A 303 10.43 -24.42 1.04
CA TYR A 303 10.66 -23.61 2.23
C TYR A 303 11.44 -22.33 1.94
N TRP A 304 12.18 -22.26 0.83
CA TRP A 304 12.79 -20.99 0.42
C TRP A 304 11.72 -19.89 0.26
N PHE A 305 10.55 -20.24 -0.28
CA PHE A 305 9.49 -19.29 -0.57
C PHE A 305 8.66 -18.85 0.64
N ILE A 306 8.89 -19.40 1.84
CA ILE A 306 8.10 -19.02 3.02
C ILE A 306 8.71 -17.84 3.79
N TYR A 307 10.01 -17.61 3.69
CA TYR A 307 10.71 -16.62 4.50
C TYR A 307 10.67 -15.20 3.91
N LEU A 308 10.46 -14.20 4.77
CA LEU A 308 10.51 -12.77 4.43
C LEU A 308 11.88 -12.38 3.88
N THR A 309 12.95 -12.96 4.42
CA THR A 309 14.31 -12.72 3.94
C THR A 309 14.41 -13.02 2.45
N HIS A 310 13.93 -14.18 2.02
CA HIS A 310 13.97 -14.62 0.62
C HIS A 310 13.06 -13.79 -0.29
N TRP A 311 11.87 -13.37 0.19
CA TRP A 311 11.05 -12.39 -0.52
C TRP A 311 11.78 -11.05 -0.70
N GLY A 312 12.52 -10.60 0.33
CA GLY A 312 13.40 -9.45 0.27
C GLY A 312 14.55 -9.60 -0.72
N LEU A 313 15.16 -10.79 -0.82
CA LEU A 313 16.18 -11.06 -1.82
C LEU A 313 15.62 -11.05 -3.25
N SER A 314 14.41 -11.60 -3.46
CA SER A 314 13.71 -11.48 -4.75
C SER A 314 13.46 -10.01 -5.12
N LEU A 315 13.01 -9.20 -4.16
CA LEU A 315 12.83 -7.76 -4.34
C LEU A 315 14.15 -7.03 -4.66
N MET A 316 15.26 -7.44 -4.05
CA MET A 316 16.59 -6.91 -4.34
C MET A 316 17.02 -7.21 -5.79
N VAL A 317 16.86 -8.45 -6.25
CA VAL A 317 17.16 -8.84 -7.65
C VAL A 317 16.26 -8.09 -8.63
N LEU A 318 14.96 -7.97 -8.34
CA LEU A 318 14.03 -7.22 -9.18
C LEU A 318 14.40 -5.72 -9.22
N SER A 319 14.66 -5.09 -8.07
CA SER A 319 15.06 -3.67 -8.01
C SER A 319 16.35 -3.39 -8.76
N THR A 320 17.38 -4.21 -8.57
CA THR A 320 18.67 -4.05 -9.28
C THR A 320 18.51 -4.34 -10.78
N GLY A 321 17.73 -5.36 -11.15
CA GLY A 321 17.43 -5.71 -12.54
C GLY A 321 16.68 -4.63 -13.30
N PHE A 322 15.62 -4.09 -12.70
CA PHE A 322 14.89 -2.94 -13.27
C PHE A 322 15.76 -1.69 -13.34
N GLY A 323 16.65 -1.47 -12.36
CA GLY A 323 17.64 -0.40 -12.43
C GLY A 323 18.55 -0.53 -13.65
N VAL A 324 19.07 -1.74 -13.92
CA VAL A 324 19.86 -2.03 -15.13
C VAL A 324 19.03 -1.78 -16.38
N ALA A 325 17.78 -2.27 -16.43
CA ALA A 325 16.90 -2.09 -17.58
C ALA A 325 16.65 -0.61 -17.92
N VAL A 326 16.42 0.24 -16.90
CA VAL A 326 16.24 1.70 -17.09
C VAL A 326 17.50 2.34 -17.68
N SER A 327 18.68 2.02 -17.15
CA SER A 327 19.95 2.56 -17.66
C SER A 327 20.30 2.01 -19.04
N ALA A 328 20.03 0.73 -19.30
CA ALA A 328 20.29 0.07 -20.58
C ALA A 328 19.37 0.59 -21.68
N LYS A 329 18.06 0.78 -21.40
CA LYS A 329 17.13 1.44 -22.33
C LYS A 329 17.67 2.79 -22.73
N THR A 330 18.14 3.58 -21.75
CA THR A 330 18.62 4.94 -22.02
C THR A 330 19.90 4.93 -22.85
N TYR A 331 20.78 3.95 -22.64
CA TYR A 331 21.97 3.73 -23.46
C TYR A 331 21.63 3.33 -24.91
N ILE A 332 20.69 2.40 -25.09
CA ILE A 332 20.36 1.83 -26.41
C ILE A 332 19.46 2.77 -27.23
N SER A 333 18.46 3.36 -26.61
CA SER A 333 17.38 4.10 -27.28
C SER A 333 17.39 5.60 -27.00
N GLY A 334 18.39 6.11 -26.28
CA GLY A 334 18.49 7.51 -25.89
C GLY A 334 17.62 7.90 -24.69
N PRO A 335 17.67 9.20 -24.30
CA PRO A 335 17.00 9.75 -23.12
C PRO A 335 15.52 9.38 -23.00
N ILE A 336 15.02 9.35 -21.77
CA ILE A 336 13.60 9.10 -21.51
C ILE A 336 12.85 10.42 -21.64
N GLY A 337 11.93 10.50 -22.61
CA GLY A 337 11.06 11.67 -22.81
C GLY A 337 10.11 11.90 -21.64
N ALA A 338 9.79 13.17 -21.38
CA ALA A 338 8.89 13.63 -20.32
C ALA A 338 7.50 14.03 -20.86
N ASP A 339 7.13 13.50 -22.01
CA ASP A 339 6.10 14.05 -22.88
C ASP A 339 4.67 13.92 -22.32
N LEU A 340 4.41 13.03 -21.34
CA LEU A 340 3.20 13.04 -20.50
C LEU A 340 3.36 12.36 -19.11
N SER A 341 4.16 11.31 -18.98
CA SER A 341 4.39 10.59 -17.69
C SER A 341 5.61 9.65 -17.75
N LEU A 342 6.16 9.26 -16.60
CA LEU A 342 7.26 8.30 -16.54
C LEU A 342 6.87 6.93 -17.16
N PRO A 343 7.72 6.31 -18.00
CA PRO A 343 7.46 4.97 -18.53
C PRO A 343 7.21 3.92 -17.43
N TRP A 344 6.41 2.88 -17.73
CA TRP A 344 5.95 1.90 -16.74
C TRP A 344 7.12 1.17 -16.06
N TYR A 345 8.18 0.88 -16.80
CA TYR A 345 9.37 0.20 -16.28
C TYR A 345 10.18 1.10 -15.34
N VAL A 346 10.13 2.42 -15.53
CA VAL A 346 10.73 3.40 -14.60
C VAL A 346 9.89 3.50 -13.32
N LYS A 347 8.56 3.53 -13.45
CA LYS A 347 7.64 3.49 -12.29
C LYS A 347 7.83 2.19 -11.50
N ALA A 348 7.90 1.05 -12.18
CA ALA A 348 8.14 -0.26 -11.58
C ALA A 348 9.50 -0.30 -10.84
N PHE A 349 10.57 0.18 -11.50
CA PHE A 349 11.87 0.33 -10.85
C PHE A 349 11.76 1.17 -9.57
N TRP A 350 11.04 2.29 -9.61
CA TRP A 350 10.93 3.18 -8.47
C TRP A 350 10.14 2.56 -7.32
N VAL A 351 9.02 1.90 -7.60
CA VAL A 351 8.25 1.17 -6.59
C VAL A 351 9.12 0.09 -5.96
N LEU A 352 9.77 -0.75 -6.77
CA LEU A 352 10.70 -1.78 -6.29
C LEU A 352 11.79 -1.16 -5.41
N HIS A 353 12.43 -0.08 -5.84
CA HIS A 353 13.45 0.60 -5.04
C HIS A 353 12.91 1.08 -3.68
N ASN A 354 11.73 1.70 -3.66
CA ASN A 354 11.11 2.19 -2.43
C ASN A 354 10.69 1.06 -1.47
N ILE A 355 10.45 -0.16 -1.98
CA ILE A 355 10.18 -1.35 -1.16
C ILE A 355 11.48 -1.99 -0.69
N SER A 356 12.38 -2.30 -1.63
CA SER A 356 13.57 -3.09 -1.39
C SER A 356 14.54 -2.44 -0.42
N VAL A 357 14.69 -1.10 -0.42
CA VAL A 357 15.64 -0.43 0.49
C VAL A 357 15.21 -0.55 1.96
N PRO A 358 13.98 -0.14 2.37
CA PRO A 358 13.55 -0.30 3.76
C PRO A 358 13.45 -1.78 4.20
N VAL A 359 13.00 -2.67 3.30
CA VAL A 359 12.89 -4.11 3.60
C VAL A 359 14.26 -4.74 3.83
N ALA A 360 15.28 -4.39 3.05
CA ALA A 360 16.65 -4.85 3.26
C ALA A 360 17.17 -4.44 4.65
N PHE A 361 17.00 -3.16 5.02
CA PHE A 361 17.37 -2.67 6.35
C PHE A 361 16.59 -3.37 7.47
N LEU A 362 15.31 -3.68 7.25
CA LEU A 362 14.48 -4.43 8.20
C LEU A 362 15.03 -5.84 8.42
N ILE A 363 15.36 -6.56 7.33
CA ILE A 363 15.94 -7.91 7.38
C ILE A 363 17.25 -7.90 8.17
N THR A 364 18.16 -6.97 7.89
CA THR A 364 19.40 -6.81 8.67
C THR A 364 19.08 -6.56 10.14
N LEU A 365 18.23 -5.58 10.43
CA LEU A 365 17.91 -5.21 11.81
C LEU A 365 17.34 -6.40 12.58
N PHE A 366 16.32 -7.07 12.04
CA PHE A 366 15.66 -8.18 12.72
C PHE A 366 16.56 -9.39 12.86
N TYR A 367 17.38 -9.70 11.86
CA TYR A 367 18.29 -10.81 11.97
C TYR A 367 19.28 -10.61 13.14
N TRP A 368 20.02 -9.50 13.19
CA TRP A 368 21.02 -9.30 14.24
C TRP A 368 20.43 -8.98 15.62
N THR A 369 19.19 -8.47 15.71
CA THR A 369 18.58 -8.12 17.00
C THR A 369 17.68 -9.21 17.58
N LEU A 370 17.00 -10.00 16.74
CA LEU A 370 16.00 -10.98 17.18
C LEU A 370 16.39 -12.43 16.89
N LEU A 371 16.97 -12.71 15.71
CA LEU A 371 17.15 -14.09 15.24
C LEU A 371 18.53 -14.66 15.56
N TYR A 372 19.59 -13.85 15.43
CA TYR A 372 20.96 -14.24 15.70
C TYR A 372 21.16 -14.65 17.16
N SER A 373 20.66 -13.85 18.10
CA SER A 373 20.71 -14.13 19.54
C SER A 373 19.86 -15.33 19.95
N ALA A 374 18.82 -15.65 19.17
CA ALA A 374 17.96 -16.81 19.37
C ALA A 374 18.52 -18.11 18.76
N ASN A 375 19.74 -18.10 18.21
CA ASN A 375 20.34 -19.22 17.47
C ASN A 375 19.44 -19.74 16.34
N PHE A 376 18.63 -18.87 15.73
CA PHE A 376 17.79 -19.23 14.60
C PHE A 376 18.66 -19.38 13.35
N GLN A 377 18.75 -20.59 12.81
CA GLN A 377 19.53 -20.89 11.61
C GLN A 377 18.60 -20.96 10.40
N GLU A 378 18.48 -19.84 9.68
CA GLU A 378 17.75 -19.77 8.40
C GLU A 378 18.57 -20.37 7.23
N GLU A 379 19.91 -20.33 7.35
CA GLU A 379 20.84 -20.81 6.33
C GLU A 379 21.93 -21.71 6.92
N MET A 380 22.45 -22.62 6.09
CA MET A 380 23.41 -23.65 6.53
C MET A 380 24.88 -23.17 6.55
N GLY A 381 25.18 -21.98 5.99
CA GLY A 381 26.55 -21.47 5.83
C GLY A 381 26.74 -20.04 6.33
N LYS A 382 27.71 -19.81 7.23
CA LYS A 382 28.01 -18.50 7.84
C LYS A 382 28.24 -17.38 6.81
N GLY A 383 28.89 -17.68 5.68
CA GLY A 383 29.14 -16.69 4.63
C GLY A 383 27.86 -16.28 3.89
N LEU A 384 26.99 -17.25 3.61
CA LEU A 384 25.71 -17.02 2.96
C LEU A 384 24.76 -16.27 3.88
N ASP A 385 24.73 -16.64 5.16
CA ASP A 385 23.97 -16.00 6.24
C ASP A 385 24.30 -14.49 6.36
N ILE A 386 25.60 -14.13 6.39
CA ILE A 386 26.03 -12.72 6.30
C ILE A 386 25.60 -12.08 4.97
N ALA A 387 25.63 -12.83 3.86
CA ALA A 387 25.26 -12.29 2.56
C ALA A 387 23.76 -11.95 2.47
N ILE A 388 22.91 -12.88 2.89
CA ILE A 388 21.45 -12.73 2.80
C ILE A 388 20.90 -11.75 3.82
N HIS A 389 21.57 -11.56 4.97
CA HIS A 389 21.11 -10.64 6.01
C HIS A 389 21.84 -9.29 6.01
N GLY A 390 23.13 -9.24 5.68
CA GLY A 390 23.96 -8.03 5.77
C GLY A 390 24.30 -7.42 4.41
N ILE A 391 24.78 -8.24 3.48
CA ILE A 391 25.18 -7.76 2.14
C ILE A 391 23.96 -7.32 1.33
N ASN A 392 22.76 -7.86 1.56
CA ASN A 392 21.54 -7.34 0.94
C ASN A 392 21.33 -5.84 1.26
N SER A 393 21.52 -5.44 2.51
CA SER A 393 21.41 -4.03 2.95
C SER A 393 22.50 -3.18 2.37
N LEU A 394 23.72 -3.72 2.25
CA LEU A 394 24.81 -3.03 1.59
C LEU A 394 24.48 -2.76 0.12
N ILE A 395 23.98 -3.76 -0.62
CA ILE A 395 23.60 -3.60 -2.04
C ILE A 395 22.50 -2.54 -2.17
N MET A 396 21.45 -2.61 -1.35
CA MET A 396 20.35 -1.66 -1.42
C MET A 396 20.75 -0.24 -0.99
N PHE A 397 21.63 -0.11 0.01
CA PHE A 397 22.26 1.15 0.39
C PHE A 397 23.09 1.73 -0.75
N LEU A 398 23.93 0.92 -1.39
CA LEU A 398 24.73 1.30 -2.55
C LEU A 398 23.87 1.76 -3.73
N GLN A 399 22.72 1.12 -3.95
CA GLN A 399 21.73 1.55 -4.95
C GLN A 399 21.07 2.88 -4.57
N LEU A 400 20.77 3.11 -3.30
CA LEU A 400 20.20 4.36 -2.78
C LEU A 400 21.18 5.53 -2.94
N ILE A 401 22.44 5.36 -2.50
CA ILE A 401 23.42 6.46 -2.55
C ILE A 401 23.84 6.79 -3.98
N SER A 402 23.74 5.85 -4.92
CA SER A 402 24.08 6.07 -6.33
C SER A 402 22.93 6.61 -7.19
N SER A 403 21.68 6.61 -6.71
CA SER A 403 20.53 7.13 -7.47
C SER A 403 20.37 8.66 -7.36
N ALA A 404 19.74 9.29 -8.35
CA ALA A 404 19.30 10.69 -8.27
C ALA A 404 17.80 10.83 -7.96
N HIS A 405 16.99 9.83 -8.33
CA HIS A 405 15.54 9.86 -8.12
C HIS A 405 15.15 10.11 -6.66
N PRO A 406 14.03 10.83 -6.44
CA PRO A 406 13.64 11.20 -5.09
C PRO A 406 13.06 10.03 -4.30
N THR A 407 13.38 9.98 -3.02
CA THR A 407 12.66 9.18 -2.01
C THR A 407 11.72 10.12 -1.27
N ARG A 408 10.41 9.86 -1.33
CA ARG A 408 9.37 10.75 -0.79
C ARG A 408 8.68 10.11 0.41
N VAL A 409 8.17 10.95 1.31
CA VAL A 409 7.38 10.48 2.47
C VAL A 409 6.20 9.62 2.02
N VAL A 410 5.53 9.99 0.92
CA VAL A 410 4.43 9.19 0.35
C VAL A 410 4.81 7.75 0.07
N HIS A 411 6.03 7.49 -0.40
CA HIS A 411 6.40 6.13 -0.81
C HIS A 411 6.54 5.17 0.37
N CYS A 412 6.32 5.61 1.62
CA CYS A 412 6.20 4.72 2.77
C CYS A 412 5.06 3.71 2.60
N THR A 413 4.08 4.02 1.75
CA THR A 413 2.98 3.13 1.39
C THR A 413 3.47 1.89 0.66
N HIS A 414 4.52 1.99 -0.17
CA HIS A 414 5.03 0.85 -0.94
C HIS A 414 5.57 -0.29 -0.04
N PRO A 415 6.57 -0.07 0.85
CA PRO A 415 7.04 -1.12 1.73
C PRO A 415 5.95 -1.59 2.71
N PHE A 416 5.05 -0.70 3.14
CA PHE A 416 3.93 -1.08 4.01
C PHE A 416 2.94 -2.04 3.33
N LEU A 417 2.56 -1.76 2.07
CA LEU A 417 1.71 -2.67 1.28
C LEU A 417 2.38 -4.02 1.05
N PHE A 418 3.69 -4.04 0.76
CA PHE A 418 4.44 -5.28 0.65
C PHE A 418 4.44 -6.08 1.96
N ALA A 419 4.67 -5.43 3.11
CA ALA A 419 4.63 -6.08 4.40
C ALA A 419 3.24 -6.67 4.71
N LEU A 420 2.17 -5.96 4.36
CA LEU A 420 0.81 -6.50 4.48
C LEU A 420 0.62 -7.77 3.64
N VAL A 421 1.07 -7.77 2.38
CA VAL A 421 1.00 -8.98 1.52
C VAL A 421 1.73 -10.16 2.16
N TYR A 422 2.92 -9.93 2.73
CA TYR A 422 3.65 -10.99 3.41
C TYR A 422 2.93 -11.48 4.68
N VAL A 423 2.37 -10.58 5.49
CA VAL A 423 1.56 -10.96 6.67
C VAL A 423 0.35 -11.79 6.25
N PHE A 424 -0.33 -11.44 5.16
CA PHE A 424 -1.43 -12.24 4.60
C PHE A 424 -0.98 -13.63 4.20
N PHE A 425 0.11 -13.72 3.45
CA PHE A 425 0.70 -15.00 3.08
C PHE A 425 1.01 -15.83 4.34
N ASN A 426 1.66 -15.23 5.35
CA ASN A 426 2.06 -15.89 6.58
C ASN A 426 0.85 -16.43 7.38
N LEU A 427 -0.23 -15.65 7.48
CA LEU A 427 -1.47 -16.07 8.11
C LEU A 427 -2.18 -17.19 7.34
N ILE A 428 -2.29 -17.07 6.01
CA ILE A 428 -2.88 -18.12 5.15
C ILE A 428 -2.07 -19.40 5.26
N TYR A 429 -0.73 -19.31 5.24
CA TYR A 429 0.18 -20.43 5.39
C TYR A 429 -0.05 -21.15 6.72
N TYR A 430 -0.16 -20.41 7.83
CA TYR A 430 -0.47 -20.97 9.13
C TYR A 430 -1.83 -21.67 9.18
N VAL A 431 -2.90 -21.00 8.72
CA VAL A 431 -4.26 -21.56 8.74
C VAL A 431 -4.38 -22.79 7.83
N ALA A 432 -3.58 -22.87 6.77
CA ALA A 432 -3.48 -24.05 5.90
C ALA A 432 -2.68 -25.21 6.53
N GLY A 433 -2.20 -25.07 7.76
CA GLY A 433 -1.39 -26.09 8.45
C GLY A 433 0.09 -26.10 8.05
N GLY A 434 0.58 -25.00 7.47
CA GLY A 434 1.97 -24.83 7.07
C GLY A 434 2.92 -24.86 8.27
N LYS A 435 4.12 -25.42 8.04
CA LYS A 435 5.17 -25.61 9.06
C LYS A 435 6.50 -25.06 8.59
N ASP A 436 7.45 -24.83 9.50
CA ASP A 436 8.84 -24.60 9.14
C ASP A 436 9.54 -25.93 8.75
N PRO A 437 10.81 -25.91 8.31
CA PRO A 437 11.57 -27.11 7.97
C PRO A 437 11.73 -28.11 9.12
N LEU A 438 11.56 -27.68 10.37
CA LEU A 438 11.67 -28.50 11.58
C LEU A 438 10.30 -29.05 12.04
N GLY A 439 9.21 -28.69 11.36
CA GLY A 439 7.87 -29.13 11.67
C GLY A 439 7.13 -28.28 12.70
N ASN A 440 7.66 -27.12 13.08
CA ASN A 440 7.01 -26.19 14.00
C ASN A 440 5.85 -25.44 13.31
N PRO A 441 4.78 -25.07 14.05
CA PRO A 441 3.60 -24.41 13.50
C PRO A 441 3.77 -22.89 13.31
N TRP A 442 4.92 -22.44 12.82
CA TRP A 442 5.22 -21.04 12.51
C TRP A 442 6.31 -20.95 11.45
N ILE A 443 6.44 -19.81 10.76
CA ILE A 443 7.60 -19.52 9.89
C ILE A 443 8.72 -18.89 10.74
N TYR A 444 8.36 -17.92 11.56
CA TYR A 444 9.23 -17.27 12.53
C TYR A 444 8.63 -17.47 13.92
N PRO A 445 9.40 -17.92 14.93
CA PRO A 445 8.87 -18.13 16.28
C PRO A 445 8.23 -16.88 16.89
N VAL A 446 8.75 -15.69 16.55
CA VAL A 446 8.22 -14.40 17.00
C VAL A 446 6.87 -14.03 16.38
N VAL A 447 6.44 -14.72 15.31
CA VAL A 447 5.12 -14.56 14.68
C VAL A 447 4.40 -15.91 14.71
N HIS A 448 4.05 -16.37 15.91
CA HIS A 448 3.26 -17.59 16.12
C HIS A 448 1.77 -17.26 16.23
N TRP A 449 1.01 -17.55 15.18
CA TRP A 449 -0.44 -17.28 15.14
C TRP A 449 -1.30 -18.13 16.09
N GLY A 450 -0.72 -19.18 16.72
CA GLY A 450 -1.36 -19.86 17.85
C GLY A 450 -1.43 -18.99 19.10
N GLU A 451 -0.63 -17.92 19.16
CA GLU A 451 -0.69 -16.86 20.16
C GLU A 451 -1.01 -15.52 19.46
N PRO A 452 -2.27 -15.34 18.99
CA PRO A 452 -2.61 -14.29 18.04
C PRO A 452 -2.36 -12.87 18.58
N ALA A 453 -2.49 -12.64 19.87
CA ALA A 453 -2.19 -11.35 20.49
C ALA A 453 -0.70 -11.00 20.37
N ALA A 454 0.20 -11.94 20.71
CA ALA A 454 1.64 -11.73 20.61
C ALA A 454 2.08 -11.56 19.15
N ALA A 455 1.59 -12.41 18.24
CA ALA A 455 1.87 -12.29 16.82
C ALA A 455 1.41 -10.94 16.25
N THR A 456 0.20 -10.49 16.61
CA THR A 456 -0.35 -9.20 16.18
C THR A 456 0.52 -8.04 16.68
N ILE A 457 0.97 -8.07 17.94
CA ILE A 457 1.88 -7.05 18.49
C ILE A 457 3.17 -6.99 17.69
N VAL A 458 3.79 -8.14 17.38
CA VAL A 458 5.03 -8.19 16.60
C VAL A 458 4.82 -7.66 15.17
N VAL A 459 3.70 -8.00 14.53
CA VAL A 459 3.34 -7.49 13.19
C VAL A 459 3.15 -5.96 13.21
N VAL A 460 2.46 -5.42 14.21
CA VAL A 460 2.24 -3.97 14.35
C VAL A 460 3.56 -3.24 14.59
N ILE A 461 4.41 -3.73 15.51
CA ILE A 461 5.74 -3.18 15.76
C ILE A 461 6.59 -3.22 14.49
N THR A 462 6.54 -4.33 13.74
CA THR A 462 7.24 -4.46 12.45
C THR A 462 6.78 -3.41 11.44
N GLY A 463 5.48 -3.15 11.36
CA GLY A 463 4.93 -2.08 10.52
C GLY A 463 5.44 -0.69 10.92
N ILE A 464 5.51 -0.39 12.22
CA ILE A 464 6.05 0.87 12.74
C ILE A 464 7.55 1.00 12.42
N VAL A 465 8.33 -0.06 12.65
CA VAL A 465 9.76 -0.10 12.33
C VAL A 465 9.98 0.12 10.84
N LEU A 466 9.15 -0.47 9.97
CA LEU A 466 9.26 -0.29 8.53
C LEU A 466 8.98 1.15 8.08
N ILE A 467 7.99 1.82 8.69
CA ILE A 467 7.76 3.25 8.48
C ILE A 467 8.98 4.06 8.91
N PHE A 468 9.54 3.76 10.08
CA PHE A 468 10.77 4.41 10.58
C PHE A 468 11.94 4.21 9.61
N LEU A 469 12.17 2.99 9.11
CA LEU A 469 13.24 2.69 8.15
C LEU A 469 13.04 3.39 6.80
N HIS A 470 11.79 3.62 6.38
CA HIS A 470 11.51 4.46 5.23
C HIS A 470 11.90 5.93 5.48
N LEU A 471 11.62 6.46 6.67
CA LEU A 471 12.07 7.81 7.06
C LEU A 471 13.62 7.88 7.09
N VAL A 472 14.30 6.85 7.59
CA VAL A 472 15.77 6.73 7.51
C VAL A 472 16.23 6.78 6.06
N THR A 473 15.55 6.07 5.15
CA THR A 473 15.87 6.09 3.71
C THR A 473 15.75 7.49 3.11
N ILE A 474 14.75 8.27 3.51
CA ILE A 474 14.59 9.67 3.09
C ILE A 474 15.73 10.54 3.62
N VAL A 475 16.10 10.37 4.91
CA VAL A 475 17.22 11.10 5.51
C VAL A 475 18.52 10.78 4.78
N LEU A 476 18.79 9.51 4.47
CA LEU A 476 19.96 9.09 3.71
C LEU A 476 19.97 9.70 2.29
N ALA A 477 18.83 9.71 1.60
CA ALA A 477 18.70 10.36 0.29
C ALA A 477 18.92 11.88 0.36
N ALA A 478 18.44 12.54 1.43
CA ALA A 478 18.66 13.96 1.67
C ALA A 478 20.14 14.27 1.94
N ILE A 479 20.81 13.47 2.77
CA ILE A 479 22.25 13.56 3.04
C ILE A 479 23.04 13.37 1.74
N ARG A 480 22.74 12.32 0.96
CA ARG A 480 23.31 12.06 -0.37
C ARG A 480 23.22 13.29 -1.27
N ASN A 481 22.02 13.87 -1.40
CA ASN A 481 21.80 15.05 -2.24
C ASN A 481 22.54 16.29 -1.72
N ALA A 482 22.61 16.48 -0.40
CA ALA A 482 23.35 17.60 0.21
C ALA A 482 24.86 17.48 -0.03
N ILE A 483 25.42 16.27 0.07
CA ILE A 483 26.83 16.00 -0.21
C ILE A 483 27.11 16.18 -1.71
N SER A 484 26.30 15.58 -2.58
CA SER A 484 26.45 15.72 -4.04
C SER A 484 26.46 17.18 -4.47
N LYS A 485 25.53 18.02 -3.98
CA LYS A 485 25.51 19.46 -4.30
C LYS A 485 26.81 20.19 -3.93
N ARG A 486 27.54 19.73 -2.90
CA ARG A 486 28.83 20.30 -2.49
C ARG A 486 29.99 19.75 -3.32
N CYS A 487 29.97 18.48 -3.70
CA CYS A 487 31.05 17.78 -4.40
C CYS A 487 30.96 17.87 -5.94
N THR A 488 29.76 18.08 -6.46
CA THR A 488 29.43 18.15 -7.89
C THR A 488 28.75 19.49 -8.18
N ARG A 489 29.48 20.60 -7.98
CA ARG A 489 29.03 21.89 -8.56
C ARG A 489 28.94 21.71 -10.08
N PRO A 490 27.78 21.94 -10.71
CA PRO A 490 27.76 22.14 -12.15
C PRO A 490 28.67 23.33 -12.43
N SER A 491 29.65 23.19 -13.33
CA SER A 491 30.20 24.36 -13.98
C SER A 491 29.02 25.04 -14.69
N GLU A 492 28.67 26.28 -14.31
CA GLU A 492 27.76 27.07 -15.12
C GLU A 492 28.31 27.08 -16.54
N PRO A 493 27.50 26.74 -17.57
CA PRO A 493 27.95 26.89 -18.95
C PRO A 493 28.15 28.39 -19.17
N THR A 494 29.40 28.82 -19.19
CA THR A 494 29.78 30.22 -19.46
C THR A 494 29.67 30.56 -20.94
N ASP A 495 29.48 29.55 -21.80
CA ASP A 495 29.36 29.70 -23.25
C ASP A 495 27.89 29.64 -23.71
N PRO A 496 27.35 30.71 -24.29
CA PRO A 496 26.03 30.72 -24.93
C PRO A 496 25.82 29.61 -25.96
N ALA A 497 26.87 29.15 -26.65
CA ALA A 497 26.78 28.07 -27.64
C ALA A 497 26.52 26.69 -26.98
N GLU A 498 27.04 26.46 -25.77
CA GLU A 498 26.72 25.27 -24.98
C GLU A 498 25.25 25.30 -24.52
N LEU A 499 24.76 26.46 -24.08
CA LEU A 499 23.34 26.68 -23.74
C LEU A 499 22.41 26.44 -24.92
N GLU A 500 22.82 26.82 -26.13
CA GLU A 500 22.04 26.62 -27.36
C GLU A 500 22.07 25.16 -27.83
N ALA A 501 23.22 24.48 -27.77
CA ALA A 501 23.33 23.04 -28.05
C ALA A 501 22.58 22.17 -27.01
N LEU A 502 22.41 22.67 -25.78
CA LEU A 502 21.60 22.03 -24.74
C LEU A 502 20.10 22.17 -24.98
N ARG A 503 19.67 23.28 -25.58
CA ARG A 503 18.27 23.55 -25.95
C ARG A 503 17.87 22.87 -27.25
N ASN A 504 18.79 22.81 -28.21
CA ASN A 504 18.60 22.24 -29.54
C ASN A 504 19.71 21.22 -29.82
N PRO A 505 19.62 20.00 -29.28
CA PRO A 505 20.64 19.01 -29.51
C PRO A 505 20.70 18.59 -31.00
N PRO A 506 21.91 18.35 -31.55
CA PRO A 506 22.14 18.18 -32.99
C PRO A 506 21.44 16.97 -33.64
N TRP A 507 20.81 16.10 -32.86
CA TRP A 507 19.97 15.01 -33.37
C TRP A 507 18.50 15.40 -33.64
N GLN A 508 18.09 16.62 -33.27
CA GLN A 508 16.75 17.15 -33.63
C GLN A 508 16.70 17.81 -35.01
N SER A 509 17.83 18.06 -35.66
CA SER A 509 17.88 18.70 -36.99
C SER A 509 17.85 17.71 -38.16
N SER A 510 17.62 16.42 -37.90
CA SER A 510 17.66 15.40 -38.95
C SER A 510 16.66 14.26 -38.72
N VAL A 511 15.37 14.57 -38.61
CA VAL A 511 14.22 13.79 -39.14
C VAL A 511 13.04 14.73 -39.31
#